data_AF-A0A1Y3KCJ1-F1
#
_entry.id   AF-A0A1Y3KCJ1-F1
#
_cell.length_a   1.000
_cell.length_b   1.000
_cell.length_c   1.000
_cell.angle_alpha   90.00
_cell.angle_beta   90.00
_cell.angle_gamma   90.00
#
_symmetry.space_group_name_H-M   'P 1'
#
loop_
_entity.id
_entity.type
_entity.pdbx_description
1 polymer ?
#
loop_
_entity_poly.entity_id
_entity_poly.type
_entity_poly.pdbx_seq_one_letter_code
_entity_poly.pdbx_strand_id
1 'polypeptide(L)'
;MPIESTLLHASPVAALAPVPFAQPFDDHLEQAGLDELRQHQLLRLRQTLLHAYTHVAWYREQFHALDVHPYDLKHLDDLAHFPLTSKAQLRDHYPFGLFAVPMDQVLRLHASSGTTGQPTVVGYTRNDIDVWASLVARSIRAAGGRRGDRIHIAYGYGLFTGGLGAHYGAEKLGCTVIPMSGGQTARQVQLLKDFQPDIIMVTPSYMLNIAEEIERQGIDPQSLSLRAGIFGAEPWGGQMRGELEQRLGIKALDIYGLSEVMGPGVAMEHLDTQDGPTLWEDHFYPEIIDPVTGAVLPDGQFGELVLTTLSKEALPMVRYRTRDLTRLLPGNGRAMRRIDRITGRSDDMLIIRGVNVFPSQIEEQLLKLLMFSPVYQLHVSRQGNLDVLAVHVELRPEHSGLSARQQQAACQQLSHQIKVHVGISTHIQLHPCHTLKRSEGKAGNVIDLRRQP
;
A
#
# COMPACT_ATOMS: atom_id res chain seq x y z
N MET A 1 -51.49 57.42 -36.09
CA MET A 1 -52.33 56.44 -35.38
C MET A 1 -51.46 55.25 -35.07
N PRO A 2 -51.27 54.89 -33.79
CA PRO A 2 -50.19 54.01 -33.37
C PRO A 2 -50.53 52.54 -33.61
N ILE A 3 -49.51 51.77 -33.96
CA ILE A 3 -49.52 50.32 -34.01
C ILE A 3 -49.21 49.84 -32.58
N GLU A 4 -50.17 49.20 -31.93
CA GLU A 4 -49.99 48.60 -30.60
C GLU A 4 -49.01 47.42 -30.69
N SER A 5 -47.96 47.51 -29.89
CA SER A 5 -46.97 46.46 -29.67
C SER A 5 -47.51 45.46 -28.64
N THR A 6 -47.73 44.22 -29.06
CA THR A 6 -48.05 43.11 -28.18
C THR A 6 -46.80 42.74 -27.35
N LEU A 7 -46.82 43.08 -26.06
CA LEU A 7 -45.84 42.66 -25.08
C LEU A 7 -45.98 41.15 -24.83
N LEU A 8 -45.01 40.37 -25.29
CA LEU A 8 -44.78 38.99 -24.84
C LEU A 8 -44.18 39.03 -23.43
N HIS A 9 -44.98 38.64 -22.44
CA HIS A 9 -44.48 38.36 -21.09
C HIS A 9 -43.47 37.21 -21.14
N ALA A 10 -42.21 37.52 -20.89
CA ALA A 10 -41.19 36.52 -20.60
C ALA A 10 -41.49 35.90 -19.22
N SER A 11 -41.73 34.58 -19.19
CA SER A 11 -41.79 33.81 -17.95
C SER A 11 -40.47 33.96 -17.17
N PRO A 12 -40.51 34.08 -15.83
CA PRO A 12 -39.29 34.09 -15.04
C PRO A 12 -38.64 32.70 -15.13
N VAL A 13 -37.38 32.67 -15.57
CA VAL A 13 -36.51 31.49 -15.47
C VAL A 13 -36.47 31.10 -14.00
N ALA A 14 -37.13 29.99 -13.65
CA ALA A 14 -37.02 29.40 -12.33
C ALA A 14 -35.52 29.16 -12.07
N ALA A 15 -34.98 29.81 -11.03
CA ALA A 15 -33.62 29.57 -10.58
C ALA A 15 -33.51 28.08 -10.23
N LEU A 16 -32.83 27.32 -11.10
CA LEU A 16 -32.47 25.94 -10.83
C LEU A 16 -31.63 25.94 -9.55
N ALA A 17 -32.18 25.35 -8.48
CA ALA A 17 -31.39 25.08 -7.29
C ALA A 17 -30.14 24.29 -7.71
N PRO A 18 -28.93 24.62 -7.19
CA PRO A 18 -27.74 23.87 -7.53
C PRO A 18 -27.98 22.40 -7.19
N VAL A 19 -27.91 21.55 -8.21
CA VAL A 19 -27.88 20.10 -8.01
C VAL A 19 -26.65 19.80 -7.14
N PRO A 20 -26.78 19.14 -5.98
CA PRO A 20 -25.62 18.79 -5.17
C PRO A 20 -24.66 17.96 -6.03
N PHE A 21 -23.43 18.46 -6.21
CA PHE A 21 -22.47 17.97 -7.21
C PHE A 21 -21.86 16.59 -6.91
N ALA A 22 -22.20 15.96 -5.79
CA ALA A 22 -21.93 14.56 -5.47
C ALA A 22 -22.81 14.16 -4.28
N GLN A 23 -23.35 12.94 -4.27
CA GLN A 23 -23.86 12.38 -3.03
C GLN A 23 -22.69 12.21 -2.04
N PRO A 24 -22.87 12.49 -0.74
CA PRO A 24 -21.87 12.10 0.25
C PRO A 24 -21.65 10.59 0.14
N PHE A 25 -20.38 10.18 0.22
CA PHE A 25 -20.01 8.78 0.40
C PHE A 25 -20.81 8.20 1.57
N ASP A 26 -21.30 6.96 1.43
CA ASP A 26 -21.87 6.24 2.57
C ASP A 26 -20.73 5.77 3.49
N ASP A 27 -20.26 6.71 4.29
CA ASP A 27 -19.13 6.58 5.21
C ASP A 27 -19.62 6.56 6.67
N HIS A 28 -20.90 6.26 6.89
CA HIS A 28 -21.49 6.20 8.24
C HIS A 28 -20.69 5.28 9.18
N LEU A 29 -20.16 4.17 8.64
CA LEU A 29 -19.41 3.18 9.41
C LEU A 29 -18.06 3.69 9.94
N GLU A 30 -17.51 4.81 9.44
CA GLU A 30 -16.32 5.44 10.03
C GLU A 30 -16.60 6.03 11.42
N GLN A 31 -17.84 6.42 11.68
CA GLN A 31 -18.31 7.01 12.94
C GLN A 31 -19.18 6.05 13.75
N ALA A 32 -19.51 4.88 13.20
CA ALA A 32 -20.32 3.87 13.87
C ALA A 32 -19.62 3.30 15.11
N GLY A 33 -20.43 2.81 16.05
CA GLY A 33 -19.95 2.06 17.21
C GLY A 33 -19.41 0.69 16.82
N LEU A 34 -18.61 0.09 17.71
CA LEU A 34 -18.01 -1.22 17.47
C LEU A 34 -19.06 -2.31 17.21
N ASP A 35 -20.17 -2.32 17.94
CA ASP A 35 -21.23 -3.33 17.78
C ASP A 35 -21.87 -3.27 16.40
N GLU A 36 -22.13 -2.06 15.89
CA GLU A 36 -22.69 -1.86 14.56
C GLU A 36 -21.71 -2.31 13.46
N LEU A 37 -20.43 -1.95 13.59
CA LEU A 37 -19.38 -2.40 12.68
C LEU A 37 -19.30 -3.94 12.66
N ARG A 38 -19.32 -4.60 13.83
CA ARG A 38 -19.22 -6.06 13.95
C ARG A 38 -20.45 -6.77 13.37
N GLN A 39 -21.64 -6.19 13.51
CA GLN A 39 -22.86 -6.70 12.88
C GLN A 39 -22.80 -6.58 11.36
N HIS A 40 -22.38 -5.43 10.84
CA HIS A 40 -22.18 -5.22 9.40
C HIS A 40 -21.17 -6.23 8.82
N GLN A 41 -20.04 -6.41 9.50
CA GLN A 41 -19.02 -7.39 9.10
C GLN A 41 -19.55 -8.81 9.06
N LEU A 42 -20.28 -9.24 10.09
CA LEU A 42 -20.85 -10.59 10.12
C LEU A 42 -21.84 -10.81 8.97
N LEU A 43 -22.69 -9.82 8.69
CA LEU A 43 -23.61 -9.87 7.56
C LEU A 43 -22.86 -9.99 6.22
N ARG A 44 -21.84 -9.14 6.01
CA ARG A 44 -21.07 -9.15 4.77
C ARG A 44 -20.21 -10.40 4.61
N LEU A 45 -19.61 -10.92 5.68
CA LEU A 45 -18.87 -12.18 5.65
C LEU A 45 -19.77 -13.32 5.18
N ARG A 46 -21.00 -13.43 5.71
CA ARG A 46 -21.97 -14.45 5.25
C ARG A 46 -22.24 -14.33 3.75
N GLN A 47 -22.41 -13.10 3.25
CA GLN A 47 -22.63 -12.86 1.83
C GLN A 47 -21.40 -13.25 1.00
N THR A 48 -20.19 -12.84 1.39
CA THR A 48 -18.94 -13.21 0.70
C THR A 48 -18.73 -14.72 0.68
N LEU A 49 -18.91 -15.40 1.83
CA LEU A 49 -18.71 -16.85 1.92
C LEU A 49 -19.69 -17.60 1.03
N LEU A 50 -20.96 -17.17 1.02
CA LEU A 50 -21.98 -17.75 0.13
C LEU A 50 -21.64 -17.50 -1.34
N HIS A 51 -21.26 -16.27 -1.71
CA HIS A 51 -20.87 -15.90 -3.07
C HIS A 51 -19.68 -16.73 -3.56
N ALA A 52 -18.62 -16.81 -2.75
CA ALA A 52 -17.44 -17.63 -3.03
C ALA A 52 -17.79 -19.11 -3.20
N TYR A 53 -18.56 -19.68 -2.28
CA TYR A 53 -18.99 -21.08 -2.30
C TYR A 53 -19.87 -21.43 -3.53
N THR A 54 -20.79 -20.54 -3.89
CA THR A 54 -21.70 -20.76 -5.01
C THR A 54 -20.97 -20.64 -6.36
N HIS A 55 -20.12 -19.62 -6.51
CA HIS A 55 -19.62 -19.23 -7.83
C HIS A 55 -18.19 -19.66 -8.13
N VAL A 56 -17.39 -20.07 -7.13
CA VAL A 56 -16.00 -20.48 -7.33
C VAL A 56 -15.83 -21.95 -6.94
N ALA A 57 -15.52 -22.78 -7.93
CA ALA A 57 -15.38 -24.24 -7.75
C ALA A 57 -14.36 -24.59 -6.65
N TRP A 58 -13.20 -23.92 -6.66
CA TRP A 58 -12.15 -24.15 -5.67
C TRP A 58 -12.62 -23.89 -4.24
N TYR A 59 -13.32 -22.78 -3.96
CA TYR A 59 -13.84 -22.52 -2.61
C TYR A 59 -14.86 -23.57 -2.17
N ARG A 60 -15.76 -23.98 -3.07
CA ARG A 60 -16.72 -25.06 -2.78
C ARG A 60 -16.02 -26.36 -2.37
N GLU A 61 -14.99 -26.75 -3.12
CA GLU A 61 -14.19 -27.94 -2.83
C GLU A 61 -13.46 -27.82 -1.48
N GLN A 62 -12.86 -26.67 -1.17
CA GLN A 62 -12.18 -26.46 0.11
C GLN A 62 -13.14 -26.47 1.30
N PHE A 63 -14.34 -25.90 1.12
CA PHE A 63 -15.37 -25.86 2.16
C PHE A 63 -15.85 -27.29 2.46
N HIS A 64 -16.08 -28.11 1.43
CA HIS A 64 -16.40 -29.53 1.59
C HIS A 64 -15.26 -30.32 2.24
N ALA A 65 -14.01 -30.06 1.86
CA ALA A 65 -12.85 -30.75 2.41
C ALA A 65 -12.63 -30.48 3.91
N LEU A 66 -13.07 -29.32 4.39
CA LEU A 66 -13.00 -28.92 5.80
C LEU A 66 -14.30 -29.16 6.57
N ASP A 67 -15.32 -29.76 5.93
CA ASP A 67 -16.66 -29.97 6.51
C ASP A 67 -17.28 -28.66 7.06
N VAL A 68 -17.13 -27.57 6.31
CA VAL A 68 -17.72 -26.26 6.62
C VAL A 68 -18.67 -25.78 5.52
N HIS A 69 -19.74 -25.11 5.91
CA HIS A 69 -20.71 -24.50 5.01
C HIS A 69 -20.82 -22.99 5.32
N PRO A 70 -21.11 -22.10 4.34
CA PRO A 70 -21.28 -20.67 4.61
C PRO A 70 -22.26 -20.32 5.74
N TYR A 71 -23.25 -21.19 5.98
CA TYR A 71 -24.24 -21.02 7.05
C TYR A 71 -23.70 -21.31 8.46
N ASP A 72 -22.51 -21.90 8.58
CA ASP A 72 -21.88 -22.20 9.87
C ASP A 72 -21.25 -20.96 10.51
N LEU A 73 -21.08 -19.86 9.76
CA LEU A 73 -20.63 -18.58 10.31
C LEU A 73 -21.73 -17.92 11.17
N LYS A 74 -21.76 -18.21 12.46
CA LYS A 74 -22.70 -17.62 13.44
C LYS A 74 -22.12 -16.39 14.13
N HIS A 75 -20.81 -16.41 14.38
CA HIS A 75 -20.01 -15.37 14.99
C HIS A 75 -18.78 -15.08 14.12
N LEU A 76 -18.14 -13.93 14.34
CA LEU A 76 -16.94 -13.56 13.57
C LEU A 76 -15.78 -14.53 13.78
N ASP A 77 -15.66 -15.10 14.98
CA ASP A 77 -14.62 -16.07 15.32
C ASP A 77 -14.76 -17.40 14.57
N ASP A 78 -15.97 -17.74 14.10
CA ASP A 78 -16.20 -18.94 13.27
C ASP A 78 -15.48 -18.85 11.92
N LEU A 79 -15.05 -17.64 11.50
CA LEU A 79 -14.25 -17.47 10.30
C LEU A 79 -12.98 -18.32 10.35
N ALA A 80 -12.43 -18.56 11.54
CA ALA A 80 -11.23 -19.38 11.73
C ALA A 80 -11.35 -20.82 11.18
N HIS A 81 -12.56 -21.35 11.04
CA HIS A 81 -12.83 -22.69 10.48
C HIS A 81 -12.78 -22.73 8.94
N PHE A 82 -12.86 -21.58 8.27
CA PHE A 82 -12.82 -21.48 6.81
C PHE A 82 -11.39 -21.55 6.26
N PRO A 83 -11.21 -22.03 5.01
CA PRO A 83 -9.88 -22.25 4.44
C PRO A 83 -9.10 -20.94 4.26
N LEU A 84 -7.78 -21.03 4.45
CA LEU A 84 -6.86 -19.96 4.08
C LEU A 84 -6.63 -19.97 2.56
N THR A 85 -6.71 -18.80 1.94
CA THR A 85 -6.35 -18.61 0.53
C THR A 85 -4.92 -18.12 0.43
N SER A 86 -4.12 -18.69 -0.47
CA SER A 86 -2.74 -18.26 -0.69
C SER A 86 -2.53 -17.75 -2.10
N LYS A 87 -1.42 -17.03 -2.30
CA LYS A 87 -0.98 -16.59 -3.63
C LYS A 87 -0.76 -17.74 -4.61
N ALA A 88 -0.45 -18.95 -4.13
CA ALA A 88 -0.33 -20.12 -4.99
C ALA A 88 -1.65 -20.43 -5.70
N GLN A 89 -2.79 -20.27 -5.01
CA GLN A 89 -4.10 -20.59 -5.60
C GLN A 89 -4.44 -19.67 -6.76
N LEU A 90 -4.08 -18.39 -6.67
CA LEU A 90 -4.21 -17.45 -7.78
C LEU A 90 -3.33 -17.82 -8.99
N ARG A 91 -2.19 -18.48 -8.78
CA ARG A 91 -1.33 -18.95 -9.86
C ARG A 91 -1.87 -20.24 -10.48
N ASP A 92 -2.26 -21.19 -9.66
CA ASP A 92 -2.76 -22.50 -10.08
C ASP A 92 -4.08 -22.39 -10.87
N HIS A 93 -4.85 -21.33 -10.61
CA HIS A 93 -6.12 -21.04 -11.28
C HIS A 93 -6.01 -19.88 -12.28
N TYR A 94 -4.80 -19.56 -12.74
CA TYR A 94 -4.61 -18.55 -13.77
C TYR A 94 -5.35 -18.93 -15.08
N PRO A 95 -5.91 -17.96 -15.84
CA PRO A 95 -5.94 -16.53 -15.53
C PRO A 95 -7.14 -16.10 -14.68
N PHE A 96 -8.27 -16.81 -14.75
CA PHE A 96 -9.56 -16.33 -14.24
C PHE A 96 -10.31 -17.36 -13.37
N GLY A 97 -9.69 -18.48 -13.02
CA GLY A 97 -10.36 -19.63 -12.38
C GLY A 97 -10.87 -19.36 -10.97
N LEU A 98 -10.49 -18.24 -10.35
CA LEU A 98 -11.04 -17.79 -9.07
C LEU A 98 -12.08 -16.67 -9.21
N PHE A 99 -12.44 -16.25 -10.43
CA PHE A 99 -13.47 -15.24 -10.60
C PHE A 99 -14.84 -15.82 -10.24
N ALA A 100 -15.61 -15.05 -9.48
CA ALA A 100 -16.95 -15.41 -9.02
C ALA A 100 -18.07 -14.82 -9.89
N VAL A 101 -17.70 -14.21 -11.02
CA VAL A 101 -18.61 -13.63 -12.02
C VAL A 101 -18.14 -14.02 -13.43
N PRO A 102 -19.05 -14.10 -14.40
CA PRO A 102 -18.66 -14.31 -15.80
C PRO A 102 -17.86 -13.11 -16.34
N MET A 103 -17.00 -13.36 -17.34
CA MET A 103 -16.07 -12.36 -17.88
C MET A 103 -16.75 -11.13 -18.50
N ASP A 104 -17.99 -11.24 -18.96
CA ASP A 104 -18.78 -10.11 -19.47
C ASP A 104 -19.20 -9.10 -18.39
N GLN A 105 -19.14 -9.50 -17.12
CA GLN A 105 -19.35 -8.61 -15.97
C GLN A 105 -18.03 -7.99 -15.45
N VAL A 106 -16.87 -8.50 -15.89
CA VAL A 106 -15.55 -8.00 -15.50
C VAL A 106 -15.21 -6.76 -16.33
N LEU A 107 -15.15 -5.61 -15.68
CA LEU A 107 -14.83 -4.32 -16.29
C LEU A 107 -13.32 -4.06 -16.38
N ARG A 108 -12.53 -4.64 -15.47
CA ARG A 108 -11.10 -4.34 -15.33
C ARG A 108 -10.32 -5.59 -14.97
N LEU A 109 -9.13 -5.72 -15.57
CA LEU A 109 -8.09 -6.65 -15.13
C LEU A 109 -6.88 -5.86 -14.64
N HIS A 110 -6.30 -6.31 -13.52
CA HIS A 110 -4.98 -5.91 -13.05
C HIS A 110 -4.12 -7.16 -12.83
N ALA A 111 -2.80 -6.99 -12.73
CA ALA A 111 -1.89 -8.10 -12.52
C ALA A 111 -0.69 -7.70 -11.68
N SER A 112 -0.11 -8.69 -11.00
CA SER A 112 1.19 -8.53 -10.33
C SER A 112 2.33 -8.39 -11.37
N SER A 113 3.44 -7.75 -10.99
CA SER A 113 4.60 -7.54 -11.86
C SER A 113 5.41 -8.80 -12.23
N GLY A 114 5.08 -9.97 -11.66
CA GLY A 114 5.61 -11.27 -12.13
C GLY A 114 7.11 -11.51 -11.92
N THR A 115 7.76 -10.83 -10.97
CA THR A 115 9.23 -10.87 -10.81
C THR A 115 9.81 -12.25 -10.48
N THR A 116 8.99 -13.21 -10.05
CA THR A 116 9.41 -14.57 -9.61
C THR A 116 8.64 -15.72 -10.25
N GLY A 117 7.81 -15.47 -11.29
CA GLY A 117 7.01 -16.51 -11.96
C GLY A 117 5.75 -15.97 -12.63
N GLN A 118 4.78 -16.87 -12.88
CA GLN A 118 3.50 -16.51 -13.49
C GLN A 118 2.77 -15.43 -12.67
N PRO A 119 2.41 -14.28 -13.28
CA PRO A 119 1.68 -13.22 -12.61
C PRO A 119 0.33 -13.70 -12.08
N THR A 120 -0.08 -13.20 -10.91
CA THR A 120 -1.46 -13.32 -10.46
C THR A 120 -2.30 -12.23 -11.13
N VAL A 121 -3.51 -12.60 -11.55
CA VAL A 121 -4.49 -11.70 -12.21
C VAL A 121 -5.65 -11.45 -11.26
N VAL A 122 -6.16 -10.22 -11.26
CA VAL A 122 -7.31 -9.83 -10.46
C VAL A 122 -8.32 -9.10 -11.35
N GLY A 123 -9.61 -9.36 -11.09
CA GLY A 123 -10.73 -8.79 -11.84
C GLY A 123 -11.58 -7.88 -10.96
N TYR A 124 -12.29 -6.95 -11.60
CA TYR A 124 -13.22 -6.03 -10.94
C TYR A 124 -14.47 -5.88 -11.81
N THR A 125 -15.65 -6.01 -11.20
CA THR A 125 -16.91 -5.56 -11.80
C THR A 125 -16.98 -4.04 -11.83
N ARG A 126 -18.06 -3.49 -12.42
CA ARG A 126 -18.35 -2.05 -12.32
C ARG A 126 -18.53 -1.60 -10.86
N ASN A 127 -19.21 -2.40 -10.04
CA ASN A 127 -19.42 -2.09 -8.63
C ASN A 127 -18.10 -2.16 -7.85
N ASP A 128 -17.24 -3.16 -8.12
CA ASP A 128 -15.92 -3.26 -7.50
C ASP A 128 -15.06 -2.01 -7.76
N ILE A 129 -15.08 -1.46 -8.98
CA ILE A 129 -14.38 -0.20 -9.30
C ILE A 129 -14.98 0.98 -8.55
N ASP A 130 -16.31 1.05 -8.43
CA ASP A 130 -16.98 2.14 -7.71
C ASP A 130 -16.65 2.13 -6.21
N VAL A 131 -16.67 0.95 -5.59
CA VAL A 131 -16.26 0.73 -4.20
C VAL A 131 -14.79 1.06 -4.01
N TRP A 132 -13.92 0.60 -4.90
CA TRP A 132 -12.49 0.89 -4.81
C TRP A 132 -12.20 2.39 -4.87
N ALA A 133 -12.84 3.10 -5.81
CA ALA A 133 -12.74 4.55 -5.91
C ALA A 133 -13.23 5.24 -4.62
N SER A 134 -14.34 4.78 -4.03
CA SER A 134 -14.85 5.32 -2.76
C SER A 134 -13.86 5.15 -1.62
N LEU A 135 -13.23 3.97 -1.50
CA LEU A 135 -12.27 3.69 -0.44
C LEU A 135 -11.00 4.52 -0.58
N VAL A 136 -10.50 4.72 -1.80
CA VAL A 136 -9.35 5.60 -2.01
C VAL A 136 -9.73 7.07 -1.78
N ALA A 137 -10.93 7.51 -2.16
CA ALA A 137 -11.43 8.85 -1.82
C ALA A 137 -11.52 9.06 -0.30
N ARG A 138 -12.05 8.07 0.43
CA ARG A 138 -12.06 8.00 1.90
C ARG A 138 -10.63 8.11 2.46
N SER A 139 -9.68 7.33 1.92
CA SER A 139 -8.26 7.40 2.30
C SER A 139 -7.65 8.78 2.07
N ILE A 140 -7.91 9.41 0.93
CA ILE A 140 -7.42 10.76 0.63
C ILE A 140 -8.02 11.78 1.61
N ARG A 141 -9.30 11.65 1.98
CA ARG A 141 -9.93 12.48 3.01
C ARG A 141 -9.30 12.27 4.39
N ALA A 142 -9.02 11.03 4.78
CA ALA A 142 -8.30 10.72 6.02
C ALA A 142 -6.90 11.36 6.04
N ALA A 143 -6.28 11.51 4.88
CA ALA A 143 -5.01 12.24 4.69
C ALA A 143 -5.14 13.77 4.69
N GLY A 144 -6.34 14.32 4.90
CA GLY A 144 -6.63 15.76 4.86
C GLY A 144 -6.88 16.32 3.46
N GLY A 145 -7.01 15.47 2.45
CA GLY A 145 -7.42 15.87 1.10
C GLY A 145 -8.89 16.27 1.04
N ARG A 146 -9.21 17.21 0.15
CA ARG A 146 -10.56 17.73 -0.05
C ARG A 146 -10.84 18.02 -1.52
N ARG A 147 -12.14 18.16 -1.85
CA ARG A 147 -12.58 18.62 -3.16
C ARG A 147 -11.84 19.92 -3.55
N GLY A 148 -11.38 19.98 -4.79
CA GLY A 148 -10.64 21.13 -5.32
C GLY A 148 -9.12 21.04 -5.14
N ASP A 149 -8.62 20.15 -4.29
CA ASP A 149 -7.18 19.89 -4.18
C ASP A 149 -6.63 19.32 -5.49
N ARG A 150 -5.37 19.65 -5.81
CA ARG A 150 -4.61 19.07 -6.91
C ARG A 150 -3.79 17.91 -6.40
N ILE A 151 -4.02 16.71 -6.94
CA ILE A 151 -3.32 15.49 -6.52
C ILE A 151 -2.38 15.03 -7.62
N HIS A 152 -1.09 15.03 -7.29
CA HIS A 152 -0.02 14.54 -8.16
C HIS A 152 0.18 13.04 -7.99
N ILE A 153 -0.16 12.26 -9.01
CA ILE A 153 -0.09 10.81 -8.95
C ILE A 153 1.16 10.32 -9.68
N ALA A 154 2.17 9.94 -8.90
CA ALA A 154 3.43 9.38 -9.39
C ALA A 154 3.54 7.86 -9.17
N TYR A 155 2.47 7.19 -8.72
CA TYR A 155 2.34 5.74 -8.85
C TYR A 155 2.22 5.33 -10.32
N GLY A 156 2.84 4.21 -10.69
CA GLY A 156 2.81 3.69 -12.06
C GLY A 156 1.40 3.37 -12.56
N TYR A 157 1.07 3.82 -13.78
CA TYR A 157 -0.15 3.46 -14.49
C TYR A 157 0.07 2.20 -15.35
N GLY A 158 -0.95 1.36 -15.45
CA GLY A 158 -0.93 0.11 -16.21
C GLY A 158 -1.59 -1.03 -15.44
N LEU A 159 -1.03 -2.23 -15.53
CA LEU A 159 -1.52 -3.41 -14.80
C LEU A 159 -1.31 -3.30 -13.28
N PHE A 160 -0.42 -2.43 -12.83
CA PHE A 160 -0.26 -2.10 -11.41
C PHE A 160 -1.49 -1.31 -10.91
N THR A 161 -2.01 -1.70 -9.74
CA THR A 161 -3.22 -1.12 -9.15
C THR A 161 -3.01 0.29 -8.59
N GLY A 162 -1.76 0.66 -8.26
CA GLY A 162 -1.47 1.95 -7.59
C GLY A 162 -1.91 3.17 -8.39
N GLY A 163 -1.49 3.31 -9.65
CA GLY A 163 -1.79 4.49 -10.47
C GLY A 163 -3.28 4.70 -10.69
N LEU A 164 -3.98 3.68 -11.21
CA LEU A 164 -5.42 3.78 -11.47
C LEU A 164 -6.25 3.83 -10.18
N GLY A 165 -5.86 3.13 -9.11
CA GLY A 165 -6.55 3.22 -7.83
C GLY A 165 -6.51 4.62 -7.23
N ALA A 166 -5.32 5.22 -7.15
CA ALA A 166 -5.13 6.61 -6.74
C ALA A 166 -5.93 7.57 -7.63
N HIS A 167 -5.92 7.34 -8.94
CA HIS A 167 -6.62 8.18 -9.93
C HIS A 167 -8.12 8.22 -9.68
N TYR A 168 -8.78 7.07 -9.67
CA TYR A 168 -10.23 7.00 -9.51
C TYR A 168 -10.67 7.53 -8.14
N GLY A 169 -9.89 7.30 -7.08
CA GLY A 169 -10.20 7.87 -5.77
C GLY A 169 -10.09 9.39 -5.71
N ALA A 170 -9.04 9.95 -6.30
CA ALA A 170 -8.85 11.40 -6.37
C ALA A 170 -9.96 12.07 -7.21
N GLU A 171 -10.31 11.51 -8.37
CA GLU A 171 -11.44 12.01 -9.17
C GLU A 171 -12.75 11.92 -8.40
N LYS A 172 -13.01 10.79 -7.74
CA LYS A 172 -14.25 10.58 -6.98
C LYS A 172 -14.39 11.53 -5.80
N LEU A 173 -13.29 11.89 -5.13
CA LEU A 173 -13.29 12.94 -4.11
C LEU A 173 -13.55 14.34 -4.68
N GLY A 174 -13.41 14.54 -5.99
CA GLY A 174 -13.53 15.82 -6.67
C GLY A 174 -12.24 16.63 -6.66
N CYS A 175 -11.10 15.96 -6.62
CA CYS A 175 -9.78 16.59 -6.77
C CYS A 175 -9.43 16.77 -8.26
N THR A 176 -8.53 17.72 -8.55
CA THR A 176 -7.89 17.82 -9.86
C THR A 176 -6.74 16.83 -9.93
N VAL A 177 -6.81 15.85 -10.84
CA VAL A 177 -5.77 14.82 -10.95
C VAL A 177 -4.66 15.25 -11.92
N ILE A 178 -3.40 15.10 -11.49
CA ILE A 178 -2.21 15.22 -12.34
C ILE A 178 -1.64 13.81 -12.53
N PRO A 179 -1.98 13.10 -13.62
CA PRO A 179 -1.67 11.68 -13.81
C PRO A 179 -0.28 11.49 -14.42
N MET A 180 0.78 11.77 -13.65
CA MET A 180 2.15 11.77 -14.16
C MET A 180 2.75 10.36 -14.36
N SER A 181 2.33 9.38 -13.56
CA SER A 181 2.96 8.05 -13.48
C SER A 181 4.38 8.11 -12.88
N GLY A 182 5.07 6.96 -12.80
CA GLY A 182 6.45 6.87 -12.34
C GLY A 182 7.48 7.32 -13.38
N GLY A 183 8.71 7.60 -12.93
CA GLY A 183 9.83 8.00 -13.79
C GLY A 183 9.82 9.48 -14.21
N GLN A 184 10.76 9.86 -15.09
CA GLN A 184 10.98 11.25 -15.55
C GLN A 184 11.15 12.25 -14.38
N THR A 185 12.00 11.95 -13.40
CA THR A 185 12.10 12.69 -12.12
C THR A 185 12.28 14.20 -12.30
N ALA A 186 13.13 14.65 -13.22
CA ALA A 186 13.29 16.08 -13.50
C ALA A 186 11.98 16.76 -13.94
N ARG A 187 11.15 16.04 -14.71
CA ARG A 187 9.82 16.50 -15.13
C ARG A 187 8.81 16.44 -14.00
N GLN A 188 8.90 15.46 -13.09
CA GLN A 188 8.08 15.46 -11.87
C GLN A 188 8.27 16.78 -11.12
N VAL A 189 9.53 17.15 -10.86
CA VAL A 189 9.88 18.39 -10.15
C VAL A 189 9.42 19.65 -10.89
N GLN A 190 9.57 19.69 -12.22
CA GLN A 190 9.03 20.77 -13.03
C GLN A 190 7.51 20.93 -12.83
N LEU A 191 6.75 19.82 -12.85
CA LEU A 191 5.30 19.86 -12.66
C LEU A 191 4.90 20.18 -11.21
N LEU A 192 5.68 19.77 -10.21
CA LEU A 192 5.46 20.20 -8.82
C LEU A 192 5.54 21.72 -8.70
N LYS A 193 6.52 22.33 -9.39
CA LYS A 193 6.70 23.79 -9.41
C LYS A 193 5.60 24.50 -10.21
N ASP A 194 5.23 23.99 -11.37
CA ASP A 194 4.30 24.66 -12.29
C ASP A 194 2.84 24.48 -11.89
N PHE A 195 2.46 23.25 -11.51
CA PHE A 195 1.09 22.91 -11.19
C PHE A 195 0.78 23.01 -9.70
N GLN A 196 1.81 23.17 -8.84
CA GLN A 196 1.65 23.43 -7.41
C GLN A 196 0.69 22.45 -6.72
N PRO A 197 0.87 21.13 -6.86
CA PRO A 197 -0.07 20.18 -6.27
C PRO A 197 -0.10 20.28 -4.75
N ASP A 198 -1.26 19.96 -4.22
CA ASP A 198 -1.56 19.97 -2.80
C ASP A 198 -1.09 18.68 -2.12
N ILE A 199 -1.29 17.55 -2.79
CA ILE A 199 -0.94 16.20 -2.30
C ILE A 199 -0.19 15.46 -3.39
N ILE A 200 0.83 14.67 -3.00
CA ILE A 200 1.48 13.71 -3.88
C ILE A 200 1.21 12.27 -3.42
N MET A 201 0.87 11.39 -4.36
CA MET A 201 0.69 9.96 -4.14
C MET A 201 1.80 9.19 -4.88
N VAL A 202 2.70 8.54 -4.15
CA VAL A 202 3.95 7.98 -4.68
C VAL A 202 4.56 6.94 -3.74
N THR A 203 5.50 6.12 -4.21
CA THR A 203 6.28 5.27 -3.28
C THR A 203 7.23 6.13 -2.45
N PRO A 204 7.46 5.81 -1.17
CA PRO A 204 8.32 6.62 -0.30
C PRO A 204 9.77 6.67 -0.81
N SER A 205 10.31 5.57 -1.38
CA SER A 205 11.64 5.59 -2.00
C SER A 205 11.72 6.50 -3.22
N TYR A 206 10.68 6.55 -4.06
CA TYR A 206 10.67 7.45 -5.21
C TYR A 206 10.47 8.90 -4.79
N MET A 207 9.75 9.17 -3.70
CA MET A 207 9.65 10.51 -3.12
C MET A 207 11.02 11.04 -2.66
N LEU A 208 11.88 10.19 -2.10
CA LEU A 208 13.25 10.59 -1.77
C LEU A 208 14.05 10.99 -3.02
N ASN A 209 13.89 10.28 -4.14
CA ASN A 209 14.52 10.65 -5.40
C ASN A 209 13.97 11.98 -5.95
N ILE A 210 12.68 12.24 -5.79
CA ILE A 210 12.07 13.53 -6.14
C ILE A 210 12.63 14.64 -5.23
N ALA A 211 12.79 14.40 -3.93
CA ALA A 211 13.37 15.35 -3.00
C ALA A 211 14.84 15.70 -3.35
N GLU A 212 15.65 14.70 -3.69
CA GLU A 212 17.02 14.92 -4.20
C GLU A 212 17.03 15.74 -5.49
N GLU A 213 16.07 15.51 -6.39
CA GLU A 213 15.96 16.28 -7.64
C GLU A 213 15.50 17.72 -7.41
N ILE A 214 14.61 17.97 -6.44
CA ILE A 214 14.21 19.32 -6.01
C ILE A 214 15.44 20.10 -5.54
N GLU A 215 16.25 19.49 -4.67
CA GLU A 215 17.49 20.07 -4.16
C GLU A 215 18.51 20.30 -5.28
N ARG A 216 18.69 19.33 -6.18
CA ARG A 216 19.60 19.42 -7.33
C ARG A 216 19.23 20.58 -8.26
N GLN A 217 17.95 20.87 -8.42
CA GLN A 217 17.46 22.01 -9.21
C GLN A 217 17.48 23.34 -8.44
N GLY A 218 17.90 23.35 -7.16
CA GLY A 218 17.94 24.54 -6.32
C GLY A 218 16.56 25.11 -6.00
N ILE A 219 15.52 24.27 -6.01
CA ILE A 219 14.15 24.67 -5.67
C ILE A 219 14.00 24.59 -4.15
N ASP A 220 13.54 25.67 -3.54
CA ASP A 220 13.14 25.67 -2.13
C ASP A 220 11.87 24.82 -1.97
N PRO A 221 11.89 23.72 -1.19
CA PRO A 221 10.70 22.91 -0.95
C PRO A 221 9.53 23.71 -0.36
N GLN A 222 9.81 24.76 0.42
CA GLN A 222 8.78 25.63 1.00
C GLN A 222 8.07 26.52 -0.04
N SER A 223 8.63 26.64 -1.25
CA SER A 223 7.97 27.32 -2.38
C SER A 223 6.95 26.44 -3.12
N LEU A 224 6.86 25.15 -2.76
CA LEU A 224 5.88 24.21 -3.29
C LEU A 224 4.61 24.21 -2.41
N SER A 225 3.44 24.03 -3.03
CA SER A 225 2.13 23.98 -2.33
C SER A 225 1.84 22.63 -1.66
N LEU A 226 2.77 21.67 -1.73
CA LEU A 226 2.61 20.34 -1.17
C LEU A 226 2.42 20.42 0.34
N ARG A 227 1.30 19.88 0.85
CA ARG A 227 1.04 19.77 2.30
C ARG A 227 1.19 18.35 2.83
N ALA A 228 0.94 17.36 1.98
CA ALA A 228 0.94 15.96 2.38
C ALA A 228 1.43 15.05 1.25
N GLY A 229 2.05 13.95 1.65
CA GLY A 229 2.39 12.82 0.81
C GLY A 229 1.70 11.56 1.31
N ILE A 230 1.03 10.85 0.40
CA ILE A 230 0.42 9.56 0.68
C ILE A 230 1.33 8.49 0.05
N PHE A 231 1.95 7.69 0.91
CA PHE A 231 3.03 6.77 0.57
C PHE A 231 2.66 5.33 0.85
N GLY A 232 3.13 4.41 0.03
CA GLY A 232 2.75 3.00 0.12
C GLY A 232 3.37 2.16 -0.98
N ALA A 233 2.83 0.94 -1.16
CA ALA A 233 3.32 -0.12 -2.06
C ALA A 233 4.66 -0.78 -1.67
N GLU A 234 5.33 -0.28 -0.64
CA GLU A 234 6.53 -0.87 -0.04
C GLU A 234 6.58 -0.58 1.47
N PRO A 235 7.26 -1.42 2.27
CA PRO A 235 7.52 -1.11 3.67
C PRO A 235 8.39 0.14 3.80
N TRP A 236 8.08 1.00 4.77
CA TRP A 236 8.88 2.18 5.09
C TRP A 236 8.72 2.55 6.57
N GLY A 237 9.78 3.08 7.18
CA GLY A 237 9.86 3.32 8.62
C GLY A 237 9.68 4.77 9.06
N GLY A 238 9.52 4.97 10.38
CA GLY A 238 9.40 6.31 10.98
C GLY A 238 10.61 7.22 10.73
N GLN A 239 11.78 6.65 10.46
CA GLN A 239 12.95 7.44 10.09
C GLN A 239 12.86 7.99 8.66
N MET A 240 12.46 7.16 7.69
CA MET A 240 12.21 7.63 6.32
C MET A 240 11.08 8.68 6.30
N ARG A 241 10.06 8.49 7.15
CA ARG A 241 9.04 9.50 7.40
C ARG A 241 9.63 10.82 7.87
N GLY A 242 10.38 10.81 8.97
CA GLY A 242 11.00 12.01 9.52
C GLY A 242 11.89 12.73 8.51
N GLU A 243 12.62 11.99 7.69
CA GLU A 243 13.44 12.56 6.60
C GLU A 243 12.58 13.26 5.54
N LEU A 244 11.52 12.62 5.06
CA LEU A 244 10.60 13.22 4.08
C LEU A 244 9.89 14.46 4.63
N GLU A 245 9.40 14.39 5.88
CA GLU A 245 8.72 15.51 6.53
C GLU A 245 9.67 16.70 6.75
N GLN A 246 10.91 16.46 7.22
CA GLN A 246 11.89 17.53 7.41
C GLN A 246 12.35 18.16 6.10
N ARG A 247 12.67 17.35 5.08
CA ARG A 247 13.21 17.86 3.81
C ARG A 247 12.18 18.63 3.02
N LEU A 248 10.92 18.19 3.05
CA LEU A 248 9.87 18.72 2.17
C LEU A 248 8.85 19.62 2.88
N GLY A 249 8.81 19.62 4.22
CA GLY A 249 7.82 20.39 4.98
C GLY A 249 6.39 19.85 4.87
N ILE A 250 6.23 18.56 4.54
CA ILE A 250 4.92 17.90 4.36
C ILE A 250 4.57 17.01 5.54
N LYS A 251 3.32 16.56 5.60
CA LYS A 251 2.92 15.37 6.36
C LYS A 251 3.06 14.11 5.51
N ALA A 252 3.73 13.09 6.04
CA ALA A 252 3.98 11.83 5.35
C ALA A 252 3.10 10.73 5.97
N LEU A 253 2.21 10.16 5.17
CA LEU A 253 1.13 9.27 5.62
C LEU A 253 1.16 7.94 4.87
N ASP A 254 0.86 6.85 5.58
CA ASP A 254 0.92 5.49 5.05
C ASP A 254 -0.43 5.02 4.47
N ILE A 255 -0.43 4.55 3.22
CA ILE A 255 -1.54 3.87 2.57
C ILE A 255 -1.15 2.42 2.27
N TYR A 256 -1.97 1.49 2.75
CA TYR A 256 -1.77 0.07 2.54
C TYR A 256 -2.74 -0.49 1.50
N GLY A 257 -2.26 -1.47 0.75
CA GLY A 257 -3.01 -2.10 -0.31
C GLY A 257 -2.24 -3.20 -1.03
N LEU A 258 -2.98 -4.18 -1.55
CA LEU A 258 -2.49 -5.26 -2.39
C LEU A 258 -3.54 -5.63 -3.42
N SER A 259 -3.11 -5.99 -4.63
CA SER A 259 -4.00 -6.21 -5.78
C SER A 259 -5.00 -7.34 -5.53
N GLU A 260 -4.57 -8.41 -4.88
CA GLU A 260 -5.39 -9.58 -4.57
C GLU A 260 -6.65 -9.20 -3.79
N VAL A 261 -6.53 -8.28 -2.84
CA VAL A 261 -7.64 -7.76 -2.04
C VAL A 261 -8.36 -6.62 -2.76
N MET A 262 -7.66 -5.58 -3.19
CA MET A 262 -8.26 -4.47 -3.97
C MET A 262 -7.21 -3.66 -4.74
N GLY A 263 -6.20 -3.15 -4.05
CA GLY A 263 -5.30 -2.09 -4.51
C GLY A 263 -5.00 -1.14 -3.34
N PRO A 264 -4.43 0.06 -3.56
CA PRO A 264 -4.42 1.12 -2.55
C PRO A 264 -5.82 1.35 -1.97
N GLY A 265 -5.89 1.73 -0.70
CA GLY A 265 -7.16 2.00 0.00
C GLY A 265 -7.72 0.77 0.74
N VAL A 266 -6.89 -0.21 1.11
CA VAL A 266 -7.29 -1.25 2.08
C VAL A 266 -7.20 -0.71 3.51
N ALA A 267 -6.15 0.05 3.79
CA ALA A 267 -6.00 0.81 5.02
C ALA A 267 -5.32 2.15 4.74
N MET A 268 -5.56 3.15 5.58
CA MET A 268 -4.98 4.48 5.46
C MET A 268 -4.74 5.11 6.82
N GLU A 269 -3.57 5.71 6.99
CA GLU A 269 -3.25 6.47 8.17
C GLU A 269 -3.96 7.84 8.18
N HIS A 270 -4.45 8.26 9.34
CA HIS A 270 -5.09 9.55 9.45
C HIS A 270 -4.10 10.68 9.74
N LEU A 271 -4.35 11.85 9.14
CA LEU A 271 -3.53 13.05 9.30
C LEU A 271 -3.44 13.52 10.77
N ASP A 272 -4.51 13.32 11.55
CA ASP A 272 -4.62 13.78 12.93
C ASP A 272 -3.82 12.93 13.92
N THR A 273 -3.58 11.64 13.63
CA THR A 273 -2.93 10.71 14.56
C THR A 273 -1.56 10.22 14.13
N GLN A 274 -1.32 9.98 12.83
CA GLN A 274 -0.07 9.41 12.31
C GLN A 274 0.44 8.18 13.11
N ASP A 275 -0.50 7.29 13.48
CA ASP A 275 -0.26 6.16 14.37
C ASP A 275 -0.57 4.79 13.73
N GLY A 276 -0.35 4.70 12.42
CA GLY A 276 -0.54 3.48 11.62
C GLY A 276 -1.84 3.47 10.82
N PRO A 277 -1.89 2.73 9.68
CA PRO A 277 -3.07 2.71 8.82
C PRO A 277 -4.32 2.15 9.50
N THR A 278 -5.40 2.92 9.52
CA THR A 278 -6.74 2.44 9.88
C THR A 278 -7.27 1.56 8.76
N LEU A 279 -7.68 0.34 9.08
CA LEU A 279 -8.17 -0.63 8.12
C LEU A 279 -9.66 -0.41 7.88
N TRP A 280 -10.09 -0.30 6.62
CA TRP A 280 -11.51 -0.09 6.29
C TRP A 280 -12.30 -1.38 6.47
N GLU A 281 -12.56 -1.72 7.74
CA GLU A 281 -13.04 -3.05 8.11
C GLU A 281 -14.51 -3.32 7.73
N ASP A 282 -15.21 -2.32 7.23
CA ASP A 282 -16.51 -2.43 6.58
C ASP A 282 -16.41 -3.10 5.19
N HIS A 283 -15.20 -3.11 4.60
CA HIS A 283 -14.90 -3.72 3.29
C HIS A 283 -13.87 -4.84 3.36
N PHE A 284 -13.01 -4.88 4.37
CA PHE A 284 -11.97 -5.91 4.52
C PHE A 284 -11.88 -6.38 5.97
N TYR A 285 -12.24 -7.62 6.26
CA TYR A 285 -12.13 -8.15 7.62
C TYR A 285 -10.70 -8.64 7.89
N PRO A 286 -10.00 -8.11 8.91
CA PRO A 286 -8.63 -8.51 9.20
C PRO A 286 -8.54 -9.56 10.32
N GLU A 287 -7.57 -10.45 10.15
CA GLU A 287 -7.09 -11.40 11.15
C GLU A 287 -5.56 -11.33 11.20
N ILE A 288 -4.97 -11.64 12.35
CA ILE A 288 -3.54 -11.95 12.46
C ILE A 288 -3.42 -13.44 12.72
N ILE A 289 -2.56 -14.14 11.97
CA ILE A 289 -2.30 -15.56 12.19
C ILE A 289 -0.84 -15.82 12.54
N ASP A 290 -0.58 -16.92 13.22
CA ASP A 290 0.74 -17.54 13.24
C ASP A 290 1.06 -18.05 11.80
N PRO A 291 2.15 -17.59 11.18
CA PRO A 291 2.47 -17.95 9.79
C PRO A 291 2.82 -19.43 9.60
N VAL A 292 3.20 -20.14 10.68
CA VAL A 292 3.57 -21.56 10.69
C VAL A 292 2.32 -22.42 10.89
N THR A 293 1.56 -22.15 11.94
CA THR A 293 0.42 -23.01 12.33
C THR A 293 -0.89 -22.63 11.65
N GLY A 294 -1.03 -21.37 11.20
CA GLY A 294 -2.28 -20.84 10.66
C GLY A 294 -3.31 -20.48 11.73
N ALA A 295 -2.99 -20.63 13.02
CA ALA A 295 -3.88 -20.27 14.12
C ALA A 295 -4.05 -18.75 14.24
N VAL A 296 -5.27 -18.29 14.51
CA VAL A 296 -5.56 -16.87 14.75
C VAL A 296 -4.94 -16.44 16.08
N LEU A 297 -4.26 -15.29 16.06
CA LEU A 297 -3.63 -14.68 17.21
C LEU A 297 -4.51 -13.55 17.77
N PRO A 298 -4.50 -13.31 19.09
CA PRO A 298 -5.15 -12.15 19.69
C PRO A 298 -4.61 -10.82 19.14
N ASP A 299 -5.47 -9.81 19.09
CA ASP A 299 -5.07 -8.44 18.74
C ASP A 299 -3.88 -7.97 19.59
N GLY A 300 -2.96 -7.20 18.99
CA GLY A 300 -1.71 -6.75 19.59
C GLY A 300 -0.52 -7.72 19.45
N GLN A 301 -0.74 -8.99 19.09
CA GLN A 301 0.36 -9.93 18.79
C GLN A 301 0.85 -9.81 17.35
N PHE A 302 2.15 -9.96 17.15
CA PHE A 302 2.76 -9.96 15.81
C PHE A 302 2.52 -11.30 15.10
N GLY A 303 2.10 -11.23 13.85
CA GLY A 303 1.89 -12.37 12.98
C GLY A 303 1.70 -11.96 11.53
N GLU A 304 1.16 -12.87 10.72
CA GLU A 304 0.83 -12.62 9.32
C GLU A 304 -0.59 -12.05 9.19
N LEU A 305 -0.71 -10.94 8.47
CA LEU A 305 -2.00 -10.34 8.15
C LEU A 305 -2.78 -11.24 7.17
N VAL A 306 -4.01 -11.53 7.53
CA VAL A 306 -4.99 -12.25 6.71
C VAL A 306 -6.19 -11.34 6.48
N LEU A 307 -6.69 -11.31 5.24
CA LEU A 307 -7.79 -10.44 4.85
C LEU A 307 -8.90 -11.22 4.15
N THR A 308 -10.14 -10.94 4.55
CA THR A 308 -11.35 -11.39 3.85
C THR A 308 -12.08 -10.20 3.25
N THR A 309 -12.39 -10.23 1.95
CA THR A 309 -13.13 -9.13 1.28
C THR A 309 -14.62 -9.19 1.62
N LEU A 310 -15.24 -8.08 1.96
CA LEU A 310 -16.64 -8.01 2.40
C LEU A 310 -17.61 -7.48 1.32
N SER A 311 -17.07 -6.94 0.23
CA SER A 311 -17.86 -6.28 -0.81
C SER A 311 -17.34 -6.50 -2.22
N LYS A 312 -16.42 -7.46 -2.43
CA LYS A 312 -15.78 -7.69 -3.72
C LYS A 312 -16.51 -8.79 -4.49
N GLU A 313 -17.00 -8.46 -5.66
CA GLU A 313 -17.85 -9.31 -6.49
C GLU A 313 -17.03 -10.19 -7.42
N ALA A 314 -16.13 -9.60 -8.21
CA ALA A 314 -15.46 -10.35 -9.28
C ALA A 314 -14.49 -11.41 -8.73
N LEU A 315 -13.82 -11.11 -7.62
CA LEU A 315 -12.79 -11.96 -7.03
C LEU A 315 -12.86 -11.89 -5.50
N PRO A 316 -13.83 -12.57 -4.87
CA PRO A 316 -13.91 -12.64 -3.42
C PRO A 316 -12.71 -13.39 -2.84
N MET A 317 -12.08 -12.80 -1.83
CA MET A 317 -10.98 -13.40 -1.07
C MET A 317 -11.50 -13.84 0.29
N VAL A 318 -11.41 -15.14 0.58
CA VAL A 318 -11.69 -15.72 1.90
C VAL A 318 -10.36 -16.02 2.58
N ARG A 319 -10.11 -15.34 3.70
CA ARG A 319 -8.90 -15.48 4.52
C ARG A 319 -7.62 -15.53 3.69
N TYR A 320 -7.40 -14.50 2.89
CA TYR A 320 -6.21 -14.40 2.04
C TYR A 320 -4.96 -14.07 2.85
N ARG A 321 -3.99 -14.98 2.79
CA ARG A 321 -2.64 -14.87 3.35
C ARG A 321 -1.82 -13.83 2.58
N THR A 322 -1.72 -12.63 3.13
CA THR A 322 -1.01 -11.50 2.50
C THR A 322 0.50 -11.71 2.44
N ARG A 323 1.02 -12.54 3.36
CA ARG A 323 2.43 -12.67 3.74
C ARG A 323 3.01 -11.43 4.42
N ASP A 324 2.25 -10.36 4.64
CA ASP A 324 2.74 -9.17 5.31
C ASP A 324 2.70 -9.37 6.84
N LEU A 325 3.81 -9.03 7.52
CA LEU A 325 3.95 -9.21 8.97
C LEU A 325 3.64 -7.91 9.72
N THR A 326 2.63 -7.97 10.58
CA THR A 326 2.16 -6.83 11.39
C THR A 326 1.37 -7.35 12.61
N ARG A 327 0.66 -6.45 13.29
CA ARG A 327 -0.31 -6.74 14.34
C ARG A 327 -1.49 -5.79 14.20
N LEU A 328 -2.63 -6.19 14.75
CA LEU A 328 -3.78 -5.29 14.89
C LEU A 328 -3.64 -4.44 16.15
N LEU A 329 -3.89 -3.15 16.00
CA LEU A 329 -3.94 -2.15 17.05
C LEU A 329 -5.38 -1.65 17.20
N PRO A 330 -5.83 -1.29 18.41
CA PRO A 330 -7.17 -0.73 18.58
C PRO A 330 -7.34 0.54 17.74
N GLY A 331 -8.57 0.85 17.33
CA GLY A 331 -8.87 2.12 16.65
C GLY A 331 -8.54 3.34 17.54
N ASN A 332 -8.27 4.48 16.91
CA ASN A 332 -8.01 5.75 17.60
C ASN A 332 -9.09 6.77 17.24
N GLY A 333 -10.00 7.01 18.20
CA GLY A 333 -11.19 7.84 17.99
C GLY A 333 -12.22 7.26 16.99
N ARG A 334 -12.02 6.02 16.53
CA ARG A 334 -12.79 5.31 15.49
C ARG A 334 -12.91 3.84 15.88
N ALA A 335 -13.99 3.17 15.46
CA ALA A 335 -14.22 1.76 15.80
C ALA A 335 -13.30 0.79 15.03
N MET A 336 -12.96 1.13 13.79
CA MET A 336 -12.08 0.34 12.95
C MET A 336 -10.66 0.29 13.52
N ARG A 337 -10.07 -0.91 13.55
CA ARG A 337 -8.71 -1.14 14.03
C ARG A 337 -7.68 -0.58 13.05
N ARG A 338 -6.47 -0.43 13.55
CA ARG A 338 -5.29 -0.09 12.76
C ARG A 338 -4.41 -1.31 12.56
N ILE A 339 -3.64 -1.32 11.48
CA ILE A 339 -2.46 -2.18 11.38
C ILE A 339 -1.24 -1.40 11.85
N ASP A 340 -0.35 -2.06 12.58
CA ASP A 340 1.00 -1.54 12.79
C ASP A 340 1.76 -1.53 11.46
N ARG A 341 2.90 -0.87 11.41
CA ARG A 341 3.78 -0.86 10.24
C ARG A 341 4.06 -2.29 9.79
N ILE A 342 4.00 -2.52 8.48
CA ILE A 342 4.44 -3.80 7.90
C ILE A 342 5.94 -3.96 8.16
N THR A 343 6.28 -4.89 9.04
CA THR A 343 7.68 -5.14 9.45
C THR A 343 8.45 -5.93 8.40
N GLY A 344 7.77 -6.56 7.45
CA GLY A 344 8.37 -7.32 6.37
C GLY A 344 7.35 -8.26 5.75
N ARG A 345 7.79 -9.10 4.81
CA ARG A 345 6.98 -10.18 4.29
C ARG A 345 7.54 -11.54 4.70
N SER A 346 6.69 -12.47 5.11
CA SER A 346 7.09 -13.83 5.47
C SER A 346 7.67 -14.62 4.28
N ASP A 347 7.39 -14.20 3.04
CA ASP A 347 8.01 -14.73 1.81
C ASP A 347 9.29 -14.01 1.36
N ASP A 348 9.52 -12.76 1.81
CA ASP A 348 10.79 -12.02 1.59
C ASP A 348 11.84 -12.30 2.68
N MET A 349 11.52 -13.16 3.65
CA MET A 349 12.41 -13.56 4.72
C MET A 349 13.65 -14.25 4.15
N LEU A 350 14.81 -13.62 4.33
CA LEU A 350 16.09 -14.21 3.99
C LEU A 350 16.52 -15.16 5.10
N ILE A 351 16.96 -16.36 4.72
CA ILE A 351 17.62 -17.27 5.67
C ILE A 351 19.12 -17.14 5.43
N ILE A 352 19.83 -16.50 6.36
CA ILE A 352 21.29 -16.33 6.31
C ILE A 352 21.89 -17.13 7.43
N ARG A 353 22.56 -18.25 7.09
CA ARG A 353 23.20 -19.16 8.05
C ARG A 353 22.26 -19.65 9.16
N GLY A 354 21.00 -19.93 8.80
CA GLY A 354 19.96 -20.40 9.72
C GLY A 354 19.27 -19.31 10.52
N VAL A 355 19.61 -18.04 10.33
CA VAL A 355 18.92 -16.90 10.94
C VAL A 355 17.94 -16.31 9.94
N ASN A 356 16.70 -16.08 10.40
CA ASN A 356 15.66 -15.39 9.64
C ASN A 356 15.91 -13.88 9.68
N VAL A 357 16.04 -13.27 8.51
CA VAL A 357 16.42 -11.87 8.33
C VAL A 357 15.43 -11.20 7.39
N PHE A 358 14.80 -10.14 7.85
CA PHE A 358 13.96 -9.29 7.02
C PHE A 358 14.77 -8.10 6.50
N PRO A 359 14.65 -7.73 5.21
CA PRO A 359 15.35 -6.58 4.65
C PRO A 359 15.16 -5.26 5.44
N SER A 360 13.98 -5.08 6.03
CA SER A 360 13.59 -3.97 6.90
C SER A 360 14.41 -3.88 8.19
N GLN A 361 14.86 -5.01 8.76
CA GLN A 361 15.70 -5.01 9.95
C GLN A 361 17.09 -4.45 9.64
N ILE A 362 17.59 -4.69 8.43
CA ILE A 362 18.86 -4.13 7.94
C ILE A 362 18.69 -2.64 7.67
N GLU A 363 17.60 -2.26 7.01
CA GLU A 363 17.23 -0.85 6.78
C GLU A 363 17.17 -0.06 8.08
N GLU A 364 16.52 -0.60 9.13
CA GLU A 364 16.43 0.07 10.42
C GLU A 364 17.81 0.37 11.03
N GLN A 365 18.77 -0.54 10.90
CA GLN A 365 20.13 -0.29 11.41
C GLN A 365 20.91 0.68 10.51
N LEU A 366 20.71 0.60 9.19
CA LEU A 366 21.32 1.53 8.23
C LEU A 366 20.90 2.96 8.53
N LEU A 367 19.59 3.19 8.67
CA LEU A 367 19.05 4.53 8.81
C LEU A 367 19.54 5.19 10.12
N LYS A 368 19.80 4.44 11.21
CA LYS A 368 20.39 4.98 12.46
C LYS A 368 21.75 5.67 12.28
N LEU A 369 22.45 5.39 11.18
CA LEU A 369 23.75 5.97 10.86
C LEU A 369 23.56 7.07 9.80
N LEU A 370 23.42 8.31 10.27
CA LEU A 370 23.12 9.49 9.43
C LEU A 370 24.11 9.73 8.30
N MET A 371 25.27 9.12 8.31
CA MET A 371 26.24 9.28 7.23
C MET A 371 25.91 8.50 5.96
N PHE A 372 25.06 7.47 6.06
CA PHE A 372 24.61 6.71 4.90
C PHE A 372 23.34 7.30 4.32
N SER A 373 23.22 7.19 3.00
CA SER A 373 21.97 7.39 2.28
C SER A 373 20.95 6.31 2.67
N PRO A 374 19.64 6.61 2.63
CA PRO A 374 18.59 5.58 2.77
C PRO A 374 18.57 4.56 1.62
N VAL A 375 19.38 4.76 0.56
CA VAL A 375 19.46 3.82 -0.57
C VAL A 375 20.44 2.69 -0.28
N TYR A 376 19.94 1.45 -0.38
CA TYR A 376 20.72 0.25 -0.15
C TYR A 376 20.27 -0.92 -1.03
N GLN A 377 21.16 -1.92 -1.16
CA GLN A 377 20.84 -3.22 -1.74
C GLN A 377 21.42 -4.34 -0.88
N LEU A 378 20.69 -5.44 -0.79
CA LEU A 378 21.05 -6.67 -0.11
C LEU A 378 21.42 -7.70 -1.15
N HIS A 379 22.71 -8.02 -1.23
CA HIS A 379 23.22 -9.03 -2.16
C HIS A 379 23.43 -10.31 -1.37
N VAL A 380 22.58 -11.30 -1.65
CA VAL A 380 22.65 -12.63 -1.02
C VAL A 380 23.40 -13.55 -1.96
N SER A 381 24.49 -14.16 -1.48
CA SER A 381 25.31 -15.07 -2.27
C SER A 381 25.72 -16.29 -1.43
N ARG A 382 26.44 -17.23 -2.06
CA ARG A 382 26.99 -18.40 -1.36
C ARG A 382 28.51 -18.40 -1.46
N GLN A 383 29.18 -18.53 -0.32
CA GLN A 383 30.63 -18.77 -0.23
C GLN A 383 30.87 -20.18 0.33
N GLY A 384 31.30 -21.10 -0.54
CA GLY A 384 31.34 -22.53 -0.21
C GLY A 384 29.94 -23.06 0.06
N ASN A 385 29.69 -23.53 1.29
CA ASN A 385 28.39 -24.04 1.73
C ASN A 385 27.59 -23.03 2.57
N LEU A 386 28.09 -21.82 2.76
CA LEU A 386 27.47 -20.82 3.63
C LEU A 386 26.85 -19.70 2.81
N ASP A 387 25.61 -19.37 3.16
CA ASP A 387 24.97 -18.15 2.68
C ASP A 387 25.64 -16.93 3.33
N VAL A 388 25.90 -15.90 2.52
CA VAL A 388 26.54 -14.65 2.92
C VAL A 388 25.68 -13.50 2.45
N LEU A 389 25.55 -12.48 3.29
CA LEU A 389 24.83 -11.25 2.99
C LEU A 389 25.83 -10.09 2.90
N ALA A 390 25.86 -9.44 1.74
CA ALA A 390 26.52 -8.15 1.53
C ALA A 390 25.47 -7.04 1.50
N VAL A 391 25.72 -5.97 2.26
CA VAL A 391 24.86 -4.77 2.33
C VAL A 391 25.58 -3.67 1.57
N HIS A 392 25.03 -3.30 0.41
CA HIS A 392 25.54 -2.26 -0.46
C HIS A 392 24.89 -0.95 -0.06
N VAL A 393 25.69 0.06 0.27
CA VAL A 393 25.22 1.36 0.80
C VAL A 393 25.96 2.51 0.14
N GLU A 394 25.36 3.70 0.13
CA GLU A 394 26.00 4.95 -0.32
C GLU A 394 26.24 5.89 0.86
N LEU A 395 27.30 6.71 0.77
CA LEU A 395 27.42 7.89 1.63
C LEU A 395 26.44 8.97 1.17
N ARG A 396 25.97 9.79 2.13
CA ARG A 396 25.32 11.05 1.78
C ARG A 396 26.32 12.02 1.15
N PRO A 397 25.88 12.93 0.25
CA PRO A 397 26.78 13.88 -0.42
C PRO A 397 27.65 14.70 0.55
N GLU A 398 27.08 15.15 1.67
CA GLU A 398 27.76 15.91 2.72
C GLU A 398 28.91 15.14 3.41
N HIS A 399 28.90 13.82 3.27
CA HIS A 399 29.91 12.91 3.81
C HIS A 399 30.85 12.33 2.74
N SER A 400 30.75 12.78 1.50
CA SER A 400 31.62 12.33 0.39
C SER A 400 33.11 12.59 0.62
N GLY A 401 33.46 13.62 1.41
CA GLY A 401 34.84 13.98 1.76
C GLY A 401 35.48 13.20 2.90
N LEU A 402 34.79 12.19 3.47
CA LEU A 402 35.33 11.39 4.57
C LEU A 402 36.58 10.61 4.13
N SER A 403 37.58 10.56 5.01
CA SER A 403 38.77 9.73 4.79
C SER A 403 38.43 8.25 4.74
N ALA A 404 39.25 7.44 4.06
CA ALA A 404 39.08 5.99 4.00
C ALA A 404 38.96 5.34 5.39
N ARG A 405 39.66 5.88 6.40
CA ARG A 405 39.58 5.41 7.78
C ARG A 405 38.21 5.68 8.41
N GLN A 406 37.61 6.85 8.16
CA GLN A 406 36.27 7.19 8.65
C GLN A 406 35.19 6.37 7.95
N GLN A 407 35.31 6.19 6.63
CA GLN A 407 34.42 5.33 5.85
C GLN A 407 34.46 3.87 6.35
N GLN A 408 35.65 3.35 6.63
CA GLN A 408 35.82 2.01 7.19
C GLN A 408 35.22 1.88 8.59
N ALA A 409 35.42 2.88 9.46
CA ALA A 409 34.83 2.89 10.80
C ALA A 409 33.30 2.86 10.75
N ALA A 410 32.69 3.58 9.83
CA ALA A 410 31.26 3.57 9.61
C ALA A 410 30.71 2.22 9.12
N CYS A 411 31.40 1.61 8.15
CA CYS A 411 31.05 0.29 7.67
C CYS A 411 31.14 -0.75 8.79
N GLN A 412 32.18 -0.65 9.65
CA GLN A 412 32.32 -1.50 10.83
C GLN A 412 31.20 -1.24 11.85
N GLN A 413 30.81 0.01 12.06
CA GLN A 413 29.70 0.37 12.95
C GLN A 413 28.36 -0.21 12.45
N LEU A 414 28.07 -0.11 11.16
CA LEU A 414 26.86 -0.70 10.56
C LEU A 414 26.87 -2.23 10.69
N SER A 415 27.98 -2.88 10.31
CA SER A 415 28.15 -4.33 10.46
C SER A 415 27.96 -4.77 11.91
N HIS A 416 28.50 -4.00 12.86
CA HIS A 416 28.34 -4.27 14.29
C HIS A 416 26.89 -4.12 14.75
N GLN A 417 26.19 -3.05 14.36
CA GLN A 417 24.77 -2.87 14.70
C GLN A 417 23.89 -3.98 14.14
N ILE A 418 24.11 -4.39 12.89
CA ILE A 418 23.41 -5.52 12.28
C ILE A 418 23.70 -6.80 13.06
N LYS A 419 24.97 -7.07 13.41
CA LYS A 419 25.32 -8.26 14.19
C LYS A 419 24.64 -8.29 15.57
N VAL A 420 24.59 -7.16 16.27
CA VAL A 420 24.00 -7.06 17.61
C VAL A 420 22.48 -7.18 17.58
N HIS A 421 21.80 -6.51 16.64
CA HIS A 421 20.33 -6.41 16.65
C HIS A 421 19.62 -7.42 15.75
N VAL A 422 20.29 -7.90 14.69
CA VAL A 422 19.73 -8.85 13.71
C VAL A 422 20.34 -10.25 13.88
N GLY A 423 21.53 -10.36 14.49
CA GLY A 423 22.15 -11.64 14.82
C GLY A 423 22.98 -12.27 13.68
N ILE A 424 23.24 -11.53 12.60
CA ILE A 424 24.06 -12.01 11.48
C ILE A 424 25.28 -11.13 11.22
N SER A 425 26.39 -11.77 10.80
CA SER A 425 27.55 -11.06 10.28
C SER A 425 27.32 -10.68 8.81
N THR A 426 27.54 -9.42 8.46
CA THR A 426 27.39 -8.90 7.10
C THR A 426 28.66 -8.21 6.61
N HIS A 427 28.89 -8.27 5.30
CA HIS A 427 29.89 -7.46 4.62
C HIS A 427 29.25 -6.15 4.18
N ILE A 428 29.82 -5.00 4.53
CA ILE A 428 29.31 -3.70 4.08
C ILE A 428 30.13 -3.26 2.87
N GLN A 429 29.46 -3.13 1.72
CA GLN A 429 30.06 -2.62 0.50
C GLN A 429 29.66 -1.15 0.35
N LEU A 430 30.62 -0.25 0.57
CA LEU A 430 30.41 1.17 0.37
C LEU A 430 30.58 1.55 -1.10
N HIS A 431 29.63 2.32 -1.63
CA HIS A 431 29.68 2.85 -2.98
C HIS A 431 29.73 4.39 -2.95
N PRO A 432 30.28 5.03 -4.00
CA PRO A 432 30.17 6.47 -4.16
C PRO A 432 28.71 6.92 -4.21
N CYS A 433 28.46 8.17 -3.84
CA CYS A 433 27.12 8.74 -3.85
C CYS A 433 26.48 8.63 -5.25
N HIS A 434 25.20 8.27 -5.31
CA HIS A 434 24.40 8.15 -6.54
C HIS A 434 24.90 7.10 -7.56
N THR A 435 25.46 5.98 -7.10
CA THR A 435 25.94 4.88 -7.98
C THR A 435 25.07 3.62 -7.91
N LEU A 436 24.35 3.41 -6.81
CA LEU A 436 23.35 2.36 -6.69
C LEU A 436 22.14 2.70 -7.55
N LYS A 437 21.59 1.66 -8.19
CA LYS A 437 20.39 1.79 -9.00
C LYS A 437 19.22 2.27 -8.13
N ARG A 438 18.72 3.47 -8.43
CA ARG A 438 17.54 4.05 -7.79
C ARG A 438 16.26 3.37 -8.27
N SER A 439 15.27 3.27 -7.38
CA SER A 439 13.94 2.76 -7.72
C SER A 439 13.14 3.80 -8.50
N GLU A 440 12.47 3.38 -9.58
CA GLU A 440 11.42 4.16 -10.28
C GLU A 440 10.01 3.71 -9.87
N GLY A 441 9.89 2.90 -8.82
CA GLY A 441 8.66 2.29 -8.32
C GLY A 441 8.88 1.57 -6.99
N LYS A 442 8.48 0.29 -6.88
CA LYS A 442 8.77 -0.54 -5.69
C LYS A 442 10.25 -0.90 -5.64
N ALA A 443 10.93 -0.56 -4.56
CA ALA A 443 12.36 -0.82 -4.42
C ALA A 443 12.63 -2.32 -4.24
N GLY A 444 13.23 -2.95 -5.27
CA GLY A 444 13.76 -4.30 -5.18
C GLY A 444 15.10 -4.31 -4.47
N ASN A 445 15.09 -4.28 -3.14
CA ASN A 445 16.31 -4.13 -2.34
C ASN A 445 17.06 -5.44 -2.12
N VAL A 446 16.60 -6.57 -2.66
CA VAL A 446 17.25 -7.88 -2.51
C VAL A 446 17.64 -8.44 -3.87
N ILE A 447 18.92 -8.76 -4.03
CA ILE A 447 19.48 -9.47 -5.18
C ILE A 447 19.96 -10.84 -4.68
N ASP A 448 19.21 -11.89 -5.00
CA ASP A 448 19.57 -13.26 -4.65
C ASP A 448 20.42 -13.90 -5.74
N LEU A 449 21.73 -13.90 -5.52
CA LEU A 449 22.75 -14.48 -6.40
C LEU A 449 23.00 -15.97 -6.12
N ARG A 450 22.33 -16.60 -5.15
CA ARG A 450 22.53 -18.03 -4.81
C ARG A 450 22.11 -18.98 -5.94
N ARG A 451 21.33 -18.50 -6.91
CA ARG A 451 20.82 -19.24 -8.08
C ARG A 451 21.52 -18.89 -9.39
N GLN A 452 22.49 -17.97 -9.38
CA GLN A 452 23.31 -17.71 -10.56
C GLN A 452 24.41 -18.78 -10.64
N PRO A 453 24.65 -19.36 -11.84
CA PRO A 453 25.61 -20.44 -12.03
C PRO A 453 27.06 -20.05 -11.71
#